data_AF-A0A1A7ZXX2-F1
#
_entry.id   AF-A0A1A7ZXX2-F1
#
_cell.length_a   1.000
_cell.length_b   1.000
_cell.length_c   1.000
_cell.angle_alpha   90.00
_cell.angle_beta   90.00
_cell.angle_gamma   90.00
#
_symmetry.space_group_name_H-M   'P 1'
#
loop_
_entity.id
_entity.type
_entity.pdbx_description
1 polymer ?
#
loop_
_entity_poly.entity_id
_entity_poly.type
_entity_poly.pdbx_seq_one_letter_code
_entity_poly.pdbx_strand_id
1 'polypeptide(L)'
;EDLWHLPGRLRINPSLWDKEDVAHWLHWAQKEYSLRRPEKGHFEMNGRALCLLTKEDFRCRCPSSGDVLYEILQCVKQQRRSVVYEAPCASPSVSAGHIQGPLSNQMSSHTVTEPNSDTP
;
A
#
# COMPACT_ATOMS: atom_id res chain seq x y z
N GLU A 1 1.36 -7.93 16.59
CA GLU A 1 1.30 -9.38 16.27
C GLU A 1 1.34 -9.50 14.77
N ASP A 2 2.41 -10.09 14.28
CA ASP A 2 3.35 -9.30 13.52
C ASP A 2 3.79 -10.26 12.40
N LEU A 3 3.74 -9.84 11.12
CA LEU A 3 3.98 -10.62 9.88
C LEU A 3 5.31 -11.45 9.83
N TRP A 4 6.07 -11.53 10.92
CA TRP A 4 7.37 -12.16 11.09
C TRP A 4 7.34 -13.67 11.32
N HIS A 5 6.14 -14.27 11.46
CA HIS A 5 5.96 -15.72 11.59
C HIS A 5 6.07 -16.48 10.27
N LEU A 6 6.34 -15.79 9.15
CA LEU A 6 6.66 -16.44 7.88
C LEU A 6 7.75 -17.50 8.12
N PRO A 7 7.49 -18.77 7.74
CA PRO A 7 8.49 -19.84 7.78
C PRO A 7 9.80 -19.33 7.21
N GLY A 8 10.94 -19.63 7.85
CA GLY A 8 12.24 -19.05 7.46
C GLY A 8 12.55 -19.15 5.97
N ARG A 9 12.09 -20.22 5.30
CA ARG A 9 12.23 -20.45 3.86
C ARG A 9 11.46 -19.45 2.99
N LEU A 10 10.40 -18.84 3.49
CA LEU A 10 9.59 -17.82 2.82
C LEU A 10 10.08 -16.39 3.07
N ARG A 11 11.12 -16.18 3.89
CA ARG A 11 11.74 -14.86 4.12
C ARG A 11 12.63 -14.37 2.96
N ILE A 12 12.76 -15.18 1.92
CA ILE A 12 13.42 -14.84 0.67
C ILE A 12 12.49 -14.02 -0.24
N ASN A 13 13.03 -13.42 -1.30
CA ASN A 13 12.23 -12.66 -2.25
C ASN A 13 11.11 -13.55 -2.84
N PRO A 14 9.83 -13.12 -2.82
CA PRO A 14 8.74 -13.94 -3.35
C PRO A 14 8.87 -14.26 -4.83
N SER A 15 9.67 -13.52 -5.60
CA SER A 15 10.00 -13.91 -6.98
C SER A 15 10.91 -15.15 -7.08
N LEU A 16 11.52 -15.59 -5.98
CA LEU A 16 12.37 -16.78 -5.89
C LEU A 16 11.62 -17.99 -5.32
N TRP A 17 10.35 -17.85 -4.95
CA TRP A 17 9.58 -18.98 -4.43
C TRP A 17 9.33 -20.01 -5.53
N ASP A 18 9.49 -21.28 -5.18
CA ASP A 18 9.02 -22.38 -6.00
C ASP A 18 7.52 -22.65 -5.77
N LYS A 19 6.94 -23.53 -6.58
CA LYS A 19 5.53 -23.93 -6.46
C LYS A 19 5.17 -24.40 -5.05
N GLU A 20 6.06 -25.13 -4.40
CA GLU A 20 5.86 -25.61 -3.02
C GLU A 20 5.89 -24.47 -2.00
N ASP A 21 6.77 -23.48 -2.19
CA ASP A 21 6.84 -22.32 -1.31
C ASP A 21 5.58 -21.45 -1.43
N VAL A 22 5.03 -21.29 -2.64
CA VAL A 22 3.74 -20.62 -2.84
C VAL A 22 2.62 -21.36 -2.09
N ALA A 23 2.60 -22.69 -2.13
CA ALA A 23 1.62 -23.49 -1.39
C ALA A 23 1.77 -23.32 0.14
N HIS A 24 3.01 -23.30 0.65
CA HIS A 24 3.27 -23.04 2.06
C HIS A 24 2.86 -21.61 2.48
N TRP A 25 3.13 -20.61 1.64
CA TRP A 25 2.72 -19.22 1.89
C TRP A 25 1.20 -19.12 2.00
N LEU A 26 0.45 -19.73 1.08
CA LEU A 26 -1.01 -19.76 1.13
C LEU A 26 -1.53 -20.45 2.39
N HIS A 27 -0.93 -21.58 2.78
CA HIS A 27 -1.32 -22.30 3.99
C HIS A 27 -1.07 -21.47 5.26
N TRP A 28 0.08 -20.80 5.32
CA TRP A 28 0.39 -19.88 6.42
C TRP A 28 -0.60 -18.71 6.46
N ALA A 29 -0.84 -18.03 5.33
CA ALA A 29 -1.77 -16.90 5.24
C ALA A 29 -3.20 -17.30 5.64
N GLN A 30 -3.66 -18.49 5.25
CA GLN A 30 -4.96 -19.02 5.69
C GLN A 30 -5.04 -19.17 7.20
N LYS A 31 -4.00 -19.70 7.83
CA LYS A 31 -3.98 -19.94 9.27
C LYS A 31 -3.88 -18.62 10.06
N GLU A 32 -2.99 -17.72 9.63
CA GLU A 32 -2.71 -16.46 10.31
C GLU A 32 -3.91 -15.50 10.21
N TYR A 33 -4.51 -15.38 9.02
CA TYR A 33 -5.61 -14.46 8.75
C TYR A 33 -6.99 -15.13 8.78
N SER A 34 -7.06 -16.40 9.20
CA SER A 34 -8.30 -17.20 9.23
C SER A 34 -9.09 -17.18 7.90
N LEU A 35 -8.38 -17.20 6.76
CA LEU A 35 -8.98 -17.11 5.43
C LEU A 35 -9.56 -18.44 4.99
N ARG A 36 -10.58 -18.38 4.11
CA ARG A 36 -11.12 -19.57 3.45
C ARG A 36 -10.02 -20.20 2.58
N ARG A 37 -9.94 -21.54 2.58
CA ARG A 37 -9.06 -22.28 1.66
C ARG A 37 -9.40 -21.94 0.19
N PRO A 38 -8.50 -21.32 -0.59
CA PRO A 38 -8.57 -21.34 -2.04
C PRO A 38 -8.64 -22.77 -2.58
N GLU A 39 -9.28 -22.92 -3.73
CA GLU A 39 -9.40 -24.19 -4.42
C GLU A 39 -8.01 -24.72 -4.83
N LYS A 40 -7.84 -26.05 -4.77
CA LYS A 40 -6.60 -26.69 -5.22
C LYS A 40 -6.36 -26.35 -6.68
N GLY A 41 -5.16 -25.89 -7.01
CA GLY A 41 -4.77 -25.54 -8.38
C GLY A 41 -4.90 -24.04 -8.72
N HIS A 42 -5.64 -23.25 -7.94
CA HIS A 42 -5.80 -21.81 -8.22
C HIS A 42 -4.51 -21.01 -8.16
N PHE A 43 -3.52 -21.46 -7.39
CA PHE A 43 -2.20 -20.84 -7.30
C PHE A 43 -1.10 -21.85 -7.60
N GLU A 44 -1.36 -22.83 -8.47
CA GLU A 44 -0.35 -23.79 -8.93
C GLU A 44 0.64 -23.12 -9.88
N MET A 45 1.54 -22.31 -9.33
CA MET A 45 2.52 -21.54 -10.07
C MET A 45 3.74 -21.23 -9.18
N ASN A 46 4.83 -20.80 -9.81
CA ASN A 46 6.00 -20.32 -9.07
C ASN A 46 5.80 -18.89 -8.56
N GLY A 47 6.71 -18.45 -7.70
CA GLY A 47 6.73 -17.13 -7.10
C GLY A 47 6.84 -15.99 -8.09
N ARG A 48 7.54 -16.19 -9.23
CA ARG A 48 7.60 -15.19 -10.31
C ARG A 48 6.22 -14.94 -10.91
N ALA A 49 5.52 -15.99 -11.27
CA ALA A 49 4.16 -15.91 -11.81
C ALA A 49 3.20 -15.31 -10.77
N LEU A 50 3.32 -15.72 -9.50
CA LEU A 50 2.53 -15.16 -8.40
C LEU A 50 2.73 -13.64 -8.26
N CYS A 51 3.97 -13.16 -8.38
CA CYS A 51 4.30 -11.74 -8.27
C CYS A 51 3.80 -10.89 -9.45
N LEU A 52 3.48 -11.51 -10.59
CA LEU A 52 2.94 -10.85 -11.78
C LEU A 52 1.41 -10.72 -11.74
N LEU A 53 0.74 -11.49 -10.88
CA LEU A 53 -0.71 -11.41 -10.74
C LEU A 53 -1.14 -10.04 -10.18
N THR A 54 -2.21 -9.50 -10.76
CA THR A 54 -2.84 -8.27 -10.25
C THR A 54 -3.78 -8.60 -9.09
N LYS A 55 -4.22 -7.57 -8.36
CA LYS A 55 -5.23 -7.73 -7.30
C LYS A 55 -6.54 -8.34 -7.83
N GLU A 56 -6.89 -8.05 -9.08
CA GLU A 56 -8.07 -8.63 -9.73
C GLU A 56 -7.88 -10.12 -10.00
N ASP A 57 -6.70 -10.55 -10.48
CA ASP A 57 -6.40 -11.97 -10.69
C ASP A 57 -6.55 -12.78 -9.39
N PHE A 58 -6.07 -12.22 -8.27
CA PHE A 58 -6.23 -12.84 -6.96
C PHE A 58 -7.71 -12.95 -6.56
N ARG A 59 -8.53 -11.93 -6.84
CA ARG A 59 -9.98 -11.96 -6.59
C ARG A 59 -10.71 -12.95 -7.49
N CYS A 60 -10.34 -13.05 -8.76
CA CYS A 60 -10.90 -14.05 -9.68
C CYS A 60 -10.60 -15.47 -9.21
N ARG A 61 -9.38 -15.72 -8.71
CA ARG A 61 -8.97 -17.02 -8.14
C ARG A 61 -9.54 -17.26 -6.74
N CYS A 62 -9.77 -16.22 -5.94
CA CYS A 62 -10.30 -16.35 -4.60
C CYS A 62 -11.23 -15.16 -4.28
N PRO A 63 -12.52 -15.22 -4.65
CA PRO A 63 -13.42 -14.08 -4.48
C PRO A 63 -13.68 -13.72 -3.01
N SER A 64 -13.46 -14.65 -2.09
CA SER A 64 -13.64 -14.42 -0.64
C SER A 64 -12.45 -13.76 0.04
N SER A 65 -11.23 -13.92 -0.48
CA SER A 65 -10.01 -13.54 0.25
C SER A 65 -8.84 -13.13 -0.66
N GLY A 66 -9.07 -12.96 -1.95
CA GLY A 66 -8.04 -12.67 -2.94
C GLY A 66 -7.40 -11.30 -2.73
N ASP A 67 -8.17 -10.28 -2.39
CA ASP A 67 -7.62 -8.97 -2.05
C ASP A 67 -6.69 -9.05 -0.83
N VAL A 68 -7.08 -9.75 0.23
CA VAL A 68 -6.25 -9.94 1.42
C VAL A 68 -4.95 -10.67 1.08
N LEU A 69 -5.02 -11.76 0.29
CA LEU A 69 -3.83 -12.48 -0.17
C LEU A 69 -2.88 -11.60 -0.99
N TYR A 70 -3.43 -10.74 -1.86
CA TYR A 70 -2.64 -9.79 -2.63
C TYR A 70 -1.92 -8.78 -1.73
N GLU A 71 -2.62 -8.22 -0.73
CA GLU A 71 -2.03 -7.28 0.23
C GLU A 71 -0.90 -7.94 1.04
N ILE A 72 -1.11 -9.17 1.52
CA ILE A 72 -0.08 -9.94 2.23
C ILE A 72 1.17 -10.12 1.34
N LEU A 73 0.98 -10.47 0.06
CA LEU A 73 2.10 -10.59 -0.88
C LEU A 73 2.82 -9.26 -1.07
N GLN A 74 2.10 -8.13 -1.14
CA GLN A 74 2.73 -6.82 -1.20
C GLN A 74 3.49 -6.49 0.08
N CYS A 75 2.96 -6.83 1.27
CA CYS A 75 3.69 -6.69 2.54
C CYS A 75 5.03 -7.42 2.47
N VAL A 76 5.04 -8.68 2.03
CA VAL A 76 6.25 -9.51 1.94
C VAL A 76 7.26 -8.91 0.95
N LYS A 77 6.79 -8.39 -0.20
CA LYS A 77 7.64 -7.67 -1.17
C LYS A 77 8.22 -6.37 -0.59
N GLN A 78 7.39 -5.60 0.11
CA GLN A 78 7.71 -4.27 0.63
C GLN A 78 8.57 -4.31 1.91
N GLN A 79 8.50 -5.39 2.70
CA GLN A 79 9.42 -5.62 3.84
C GLN A 79 10.90 -5.57 3.41
N ARG A 80 11.21 -5.82 2.14
CA ARG A 80 12.57 -5.66 1.59
C ARG A 80 12.88 -4.27 1.00
N ARG A 81 11.87 -3.40 0.86
CA ARG A 81 12.00 -2.03 0.33
C ARG A 81 11.95 -0.92 1.39
N SER A 82 11.58 -1.24 2.64
CA SER A 82 11.64 -0.39 3.85
C SER A 82 10.93 0.99 3.76
N VAL A 83 9.92 1.17 4.64
CA VAL A 83 9.33 2.44 5.11
C VAL A 83 8.50 3.31 4.13
N VAL A 84 7.32 2.85 3.69
CA VAL A 84 6.13 3.73 3.55
C VAL A 84 4.87 2.86 3.64
N TYR A 85 4.33 2.65 4.84
CA TYR A 85 2.92 2.26 5.01
C TYR A 85 2.19 3.51 5.46
N GLU A 86 1.77 4.34 4.51
CA GLU A 86 0.58 5.19 4.68
C GLU A 86 -0.48 4.49 3.84
N ALA A 87 -1.36 3.76 4.52
CA ALA A 87 -2.56 3.23 3.90
C ALA A 87 -3.43 4.43 3.50
N PRO A 88 -3.89 4.58 2.24
CA PRO A 88 -4.98 5.49 1.97
C PRO A 88 -6.25 4.82 2.52
N CYS A 89 -6.50 5.02 3.82
CA CYS A 89 -7.81 4.83 4.38
C CYS A 89 -8.77 5.73 3.62
N ALA A 90 -9.80 5.08 3.06
CA ALA A 90 -11.16 5.58 2.96
C ALA A 90 -11.35 7.07 2.65
N SER A 91 -11.69 7.34 1.39
CA SER A 91 -12.74 8.27 0.94
C SER A 91 -12.99 9.56 1.75
N PRO A 92 -12.78 10.76 1.18
CA PRO A 92 -13.50 11.94 1.65
C PRO A 92 -14.91 11.92 1.05
N SER A 93 -15.85 11.25 1.71
CA SER A 93 -17.26 11.57 1.54
C SER A 93 -17.60 12.73 2.46
N VAL A 94 -17.55 13.95 1.95
CA VAL A 94 -18.30 15.08 2.52
C VAL A 94 -19.02 15.81 1.38
N SER A 95 -20.24 15.37 1.11
CA SER A 95 -21.26 16.24 0.52
C SER A 95 -21.84 17.12 1.62
N ALA A 96 -21.87 18.43 1.40
CA ALA A 96 -22.95 19.38 1.76
C ALA A 96 -22.34 20.78 1.87
N GLY A 97 -22.87 21.70 1.06
CA GLY A 97 -22.23 22.97 0.74
C GLY A 97 -22.38 24.09 1.76
N HIS A 98 -21.79 25.23 1.41
CA HIS A 98 -22.23 26.54 1.87
C HIS A 98 -21.72 27.61 0.89
N ILE A 99 -22.58 28.57 0.63
CA ILE A 99 -22.51 29.62 -0.38
C ILE A 99 -21.64 30.78 0.14
N GLN A 100 -20.87 31.45 -0.73
CA GLN A 100 -20.70 32.93 -0.82
C GLN A 100 -19.41 33.32 -1.58
N GLY A 101 -19.54 34.04 -2.70
CA GLY A 101 -18.47 34.90 -3.25
C GLY A 101 -18.47 36.28 -2.57
N PRO A 102 -17.97 37.38 -3.17
CA PRO A 102 -16.91 37.55 -4.18
C PRO A 102 -15.86 38.66 -3.83
N LEU A 103 -14.77 38.72 -4.62
CA LEU A 103 -13.96 39.89 -5.10
C LEU A 103 -13.70 41.15 -4.23
N SER A 104 -12.42 41.54 -4.06
CA SER A 104 -11.84 42.88 -4.38
C SER A 104 -10.44 43.03 -3.77
N ASN A 105 -9.39 43.25 -4.56
CA ASN A 105 -8.90 44.55 -5.05
C ASN A 105 -8.36 45.45 -3.93
N GLN A 106 -7.03 45.59 -3.82
CA GLN A 106 -6.32 46.88 -4.02
C GLN A 106 -4.84 46.82 -3.58
N MET A 107 -3.98 47.04 -4.58
CA MET A 107 -2.68 47.71 -4.51
C MET A 107 -2.78 49.11 -3.86
N SER A 108 -1.77 49.53 -3.08
CA SER A 108 -1.26 50.91 -3.12
C SER A 108 0.02 51.09 -2.31
N SER A 109 0.98 51.69 -3.00
CA SER A 109 2.29 52.18 -2.56
C SER A 109 2.19 53.30 -1.51
N HIS A 110 3.22 53.45 -0.68
CA HIS A 110 3.76 54.76 -0.27
C HIS A 110 5.17 54.60 0.32
N THR A 111 5.85 55.73 0.28
CA THR A 111 7.28 55.99 0.08
C THR A 111 8.02 56.43 1.35
N VAL A 112 9.34 56.21 1.34
CA VAL A 112 10.44 57.06 1.90
C VAL A 112 10.58 57.16 3.43
N THR A 113 11.80 56.91 3.95
CA THR A 113 12.70 57.91 4.59
C THR A 113 13.94 57.22 5.20
N GLU A 114 15.14 57.49 4.64
CA GLU A 114 16.43 57.36 5.35
C GLU A 114 16.64 58.59 6.26
N PRO A 115 17.44 58.50 7.35
CA PRO A 115 18.83 58.97 7.22
C PRO A 115 19.90 58.25 8.10
N ASN A 116 21.09 58.14 7.52
CA ASN A 116 22.45 58.37 8.06
C ASN A 116 22.87 57.82 9.43
N SER A 117 24.02 57.11 9.49
CA SER A 117 25.34 57.65 9.92
C SER A 117 26.26 56.54 10.49
N ASP A 118 27.50 56.49 9.97
CA ASP A 118 28.80 56.29 10.68
C ASP A 118 28.99 55.03 11.57
N THR A 119 30.07 54.25 11.58
CA THR A 119 31.55 54.39 11.42
C THR A 119 32.11 52.93 11.55
N PRO A 120 33.42 52.62 11.57
CA PRO A 120 34.62 53.33 11.10
C PRO A 120 35.31 52.69 9.88
#